data_AF-A0A564XYW9-F1
#
_entry.id   AF-A0A564XYW9-F1
#
_cell.length_a   1.000
_cell.length_b   1.000
_cell.length_c   1.000
_cell.angle_alpha   90.00
_cell.angle_beta   90.00
_cell.angle_gamma   90.00
#
_symmetry.space_group_name_H-M   'P 1'
#
loop_
_entity.id
_entity.type
_entity.pdbx_description
1 polymer ?
#
loop_
_entity_poly.entity_id
_entity_poly.type
_entity_poly.pdbx_seq_one_letter_code
_entity_poly.pdbx_strand_id
1 'polypeptide(L)'
;MNHIRGHSALDILLMNIASYVATMSLNAMYEEIARKFMNVKTLQELNELIVTVVKHTGIGDRQKKGFLNSACGISKIGMWRAPGSLVEEHKSDPRHILINSANSVYTIWL
;
A
#
# COMPACT_ATOMS: atom_id res chain seq x y z
N MET A 1 -32.64 10.59 -35.06
CA MET A 1 -31.15 10.64 -34.98
C MET A 1 -30.74 9.92 -33.72
N ASN A 2 -30.25 8.69 -33.85
CA ASN A 2 -29.78 7.90 -32.72
C ASN A 2 -28.35 8.35 -32.39
N HIS A 3 -28.17 8.96 -31.22
CA HIS A 3 -26.85 9.28 -30.69
C HIS A 3 -26.22 7.96 -30.25
N ILE A 4 -25.37 7.40 -31.11
CA ILE A 4 -24.54 6.25 -30.78
C ILE A 4 -23.61 6.74 -29.66
N ARG A 5 -23.84 6.26 -28.43
CA ARG A 5 -22.88 6.40 -27.34
C ARG A 5 -21.61 5.70 -27.82
N GLY A 6 -20.59 6.49 -28.14
CA GLY A 6 -19.25 5.98 -28.36
C GLY A 6 -18.90 5.07 -27.19
N HIS A 7 -18.49 3.85 -27.50
CA HIS A 7 -18.15 2.84 -26.52
C HIS A 7 -17.20 3.47 -25.50
N SER A 8 -17.68 3.53 -24.26
CA SER A 8 -17.06 4.13 -23.09
C SER A 8 -15.64 3.61 -22.93
N ALA A 9 -14.73 4.48 -22.51
CA ALA A 9 -13.43 4.07 -22.00
C ALA A 9 -13.62 2.85 -21.08
N LEU A 10 -12.84 1.80 -21.31
CA LEU A 10 -12.89 0.60 -20.48
C LEU A 10 -12.24 0.99 -19.15
N ASP A 11 -13.05 1.23 -18.12
CA ASP A 11 -12.55 1.56 -16.79
C ASP A 11 -11.64 0.42 -16.32
N ILE A 12 -10.38 0.74 -16.04
CA ILE A 12 -9.40 -0.23 -15.53
C ILE A 12 -9.47 -0.21 -14.01
N LEU A 13 -9.73 -1.36 -13.39
CA LEU A 13 -9.70 -1.53 -11.94
C LEU A 13 -8.43 -2.25 -11.49
N LEU A 14 -7.64 -1.61 -10.64
CA LEU A 14 -6.52 -2.21 -9.93
C LEU A 14 -6.84 -2.28 -8.44
N MET A 15 -6.92 -3.50 -7.91
CA MET A 15 -7.20 -3.75 -6.50
C MET A 15 -6.01 -4.44 -5.82
N ASN A 16 -5.37 -3.74 -4.89
CA ASN A 16 -4.34 -4.31 -4.03
C ASN A 16 -4.99 -5.09 -2.89
N ILE A 17 -4.70 -6.39 -2.79
CA ILE A 17 -5.15 -7.22 -1.66
C ILE A 17 -4.15 -7.08 -0.51
N ALA A 18 -4.36 -6.07 0.33
CA ALA A 18 -3.59 -5.84 1.55
C ALA A 18 -4.08 -6.76 2.68
N SER A 19 -4.10 -6.27 3.92
CA SER A 19 -4.58 -6.99 5.09
C SER A 19 -4.81 -6.02 6.24
N TYR A 20 -5.75 -6.33 7.14
CA TYR A 20 -5.88 -5.68 8.44
C TYR A 20 -4.57 -5.69 9.25
N VAL A 21 -3.70 -6.67 9.00
CA VAL A 21 -2.34 -6.72 9.56
C VAL A 21 -1.53 -5.45 9.24
N ALA A 22 -1.79 -4.75 8.12
CA ALA A 22 -1.14 -3.47 7.81
C ALA A 22 -1.43 -2.41 8.87
N THR A 23 -2.71 -2.20 9.20
CA THR A 23 -3.15 -1.23 10.20
C THR A 23 -2.64 -1.59 11.58
N MET A 24 -2.76 -2.87 11.97
CA MET A 24 -2.18 -3.35 13.24
C MET A 24 -0.67 -3.08 13.31
N SER A 25 0.02 -3.26 12.19
CA SER A 25 1.46 -3.08 12.11
C SER A 25 1.89 -1.62 12.23
N LEU A 26 1.14 -0.69 11.64
CA LEU A 26 1.35 0.75 11.81
C LEU A 26 1.11 1.19 13.25
N ASN A 27 0.11 0.63 13.91
CA ASN A 27 -0.19 0.96 15.31
C ASN A 27 0.85 0.39 16.29
N ALA A 28 1.58 -0.66 15.90
CA ALA A 28 2.56 -1.34 16.73
C ALA A 28 4.01 -0.81 16.57
N MET A 29 4.26 0.10 15.62
CA MET A 29 5.55 0.76 15.44
C MET A 29 5.59 2.14 16.11
N TYR A 30 6.77 2.73 16.23
CA TYR A 30 6.91 4.07 16.80
C TYR A 30 6.20 5.10 15.93
N GLU A 31 5.58 6.09 16.56
CA GLU A 31 4.76 7.11 15.89
C GLU A 31 5.52 7.82 14.76
N GLU A 32 6.79 8.16 14.99
CA GLU A 32 7.63 8.80 13.97
C GLU A 32 7.79 7.94 12.72
N ILE A 33 7.92 6.62 12.89
CA ILE A 33 8.06 5.67 11.79
C ILE A 33 6.72 5.44 11.09
N ALA A 34 5.64 5.28 11.85
CA ALA A 34 4.29 5.18 11.30
C ALA A 34 3.95 6.41 10.43
N ARG A 35 4.29 7.60 10.94
CA ARG A 35 4.11 8.87 10.23
C ARG A 35 4.92 8.94 8.93
N LYS A 36 6.13 8.36 8.87
CA LYS A 36 6.90 8.24 7.62
C LYS A 36 6.12 7.44 6.58
N PHE A 37 5.58 6.27 6.93
CA PHE A 37 4.73 5.48 6.02
C PHE A 37 3.44 6.20 5.59
N MET A 38 2.81 6.94 6.50
CA MET A 38 1.59 7.70 6.19
C MET A 38 1.85 8.87 5.25
N ASN A 39 3.03 9.50 5.32
CA ASN A 39 3.38 10.67 4.52
C ASN A 39 4.08 10.37 3.20
N VAL A 40 4.28 9.09 2.86
CA VAL A 40 4.81 8.69 1.54
C VAL A 40 3.96 9.28 0.43
N LYS A 41 4.62 9.87 -0.56
CA LYS A 41 3.99 10.47 -1.75
C LYS A 41 4.23 9.62 -2.99
N THR A 42 5.39 8.98 -3.11
CA THR A 42 5.77 8.21 -4.31
C THR A 42 6.00 6.74 -4.00
N LEU A 43 5.88 5.88 -5.03
CA LEU A 43 6.24 4.47 -4.88
C LEU A 43 7.72 4.27 -4.57
N GLN A 44 8.58 5.16 -5.05
CA GLN A 44 10.01 5.14 -4.74
C GLN A 44 10.26 5.37 -3.24
N GLU A 45 9.67 6.40 -2.65
CA GLU A 45 9.77 6.67 -1.21
C GLU A 45 9.25 5.49 -0.38
N LEU A 46 8.14 4.87 -0.81
CA LEU A 46 7.60 3.67 -0.17
C LEU A 46 8.61 2.52 -0.17
N ASN A 47 9.21 2.25 -1.33
CA ASN A 47 10.19 1.19 -1.53
C ASN A 47 11.45 1.43 -0.70
N GLU A 48 11.96 2.65 -0.65
CA GLU A 48 13.13 3.02 0.15
C GLU A 48 12.89 2.82 1.65
N LEU A 49 11.69 3.15 2.16
CA LEU A 49 11.30 2.86 3.54
C LEU A 49 11.27 1.37 3.81
N ILE A 50 10.63 0.57 2.96
CA ILE A 50 10.56 -0.90 3.11
C ILE A 50 11.97 -1.51 3.09
N VAL A 51 12.81 -1.11 2.14
CA VAL A 51 14.21 -1.55 2.04
C VAL A 51 15.00 -1.19 3.30
N THR A 52 14.75 -0.01 3.89
CA THR A 52 15.38 0.39 5.16
C THR A 52 15.00 -0.55 6.30
N VAL A 53 13.74 -0.98 6.38
CA VAL A 53 13.30 -1.98 7.37
C VAL A 53 13.98 -3.33 7.14
N VAL A 54 14.07 -3.76 5.88
CA VAL A 54 14.71 -5.03 5.50
C VAL A 54 16.19 -5.01 5.87
N LYS A 55 16.92 -3.93 5.55
CA LYS A 55 18.36 -3.75 5.84
C LYS A 55 18.70 -3.82 7.32
N HIS A 56 17.78 -3.48 8.22
CA HIS A 56 17.96 -3.69 9.65
C HIS A 56 17.58 -5.12 10.01
N THR A 57 18.35 -6.12 9.58
CA THR A 57 17.97 -7.55 9.62
C THR A 57 17.93 -8.17 11.02
N GLY A 58 18.59 -7.58 12.02
CA GLY A 58 18.55 -8.05 13.40
C GLY A 58 17.24 -7.65 14.09
N ILE A 59 16.52 -8.61 14.67
CA ILE A 59 15.29 -8.37 15.46
C ILE A 59 15.52 -7.25 16.50
N GLY A 60 16.68 -7.25 17.16
CA GLY A 60 17.05 -6.24 18.14
C GLY A 60 17.30 -4.85 17.56
N ASP A 61 17.82 -4.74 16.34
CA ASP A 61 18.09 -3.45 15.70
C ASP A 61 16.83 -2.82 15.11
N ARG A 62 15.86 -3.63 14.65
CA ARG A 62 14.55 -3.14 14.20
C ARG A 62 13.78 -2.49 15.33
N GLN A 63 13.67 -3.19 16.46
CA GLN A 63 12.93 -2.70 17.62
C GLN A 63 13.57 -1.44 18.21
N LYS A 64 14.91 -1.39 18.33
CA LYS A 64 15.62 -0.18 18.77
C LYS A 64 15.37 1.03 17.88
N LYS A 65 15.11 0.81 16.59
CA LYS A 65 14.78 1.86 15.61
C LYS A 65 13.27 2.12 15.49
N GLY A 66 12.46 1.47 16.32
CA GLY A 66 11.01 1.65 16.34
C GLY A 66 10.25 0.93 15.23
N PHE A 67 10.91 0.07 14.45
CA PHE A 67 10.26 -0.73 13.42
C PHE A 67 9.58 -1.97 14.02
N LEU A 68 8.48 -2.38 13.39
CA LEU A 68 7.82 -3.64 13.71
C LEU A 68 8.69 -4.85 13.32
N ASN A 69 8.75 -5.84 14.20
CA ASN A 69 9.36 -7.13 13.88
C ASN A 69 8.39 -8.08 13.15
N SER A 70 7.87 -7.67 12.00
CA SER A 70 6.99 -8.50 11.18
C SER A 70 7.18 -8.18 9.70
N ALA A 71 7.88 -9.05 8.97
CA ALA A 71 8.05 -8.91 7.53
C ALA A 71 6.70 -8.92 6.79
N CYS A 72 5.75 -9.73 7.26
CA CYS A 72 4.38 -9.75 6.76
C CYS A 72 3.69 -8.39 6.98
N GLY A 73 3.79 -7.84 8.19
CA GLY A 73 3.23 -6.53 8.53
C GLY A 73 3.76 -5.41 7.65
N ILE A 74 5.08 -5.33 7.50
CA ILE A 74 5.73 -4.31 6.66
C ILE A 74 5.32 -4.46 5.19
N SER A 75 5.26 -5.69 4.67
CA SER A 75 4.83 -5.95 3.29
C SER A 75 3.38 -5.52 3.06
N LYS A 76 2.49 -5.76 4.03
CA LYS A 76 1.07 -5.36 3.94
C LYS A 76 0.88 -3.85 4.09
N ILE A 77 1.72 -3.15 4.86
CA ILE A 77 1.77 -1.68 4.85
C ILE A 77 2.12 -1.16 3.46
N GLY A 78 3.13 -1.74 2.80
CA GLY A 78 3.47 -1.40 1.42
C GLY A 78 2.28 -1.55 0.47
N MET A 79 1.61 -2.71 0.48
CA MET A 79 0.43 -2.95 -0.36
C MET A 79 -0.71 -1.97 -0.09
N TRP A 80 -0.93 -1.60 1.18
CA TRP A 80 -1.98 -0.67 1.59
C TRP A 80 -1.67 0.79 1.22
N ARG A 81 -0.40 1.21 1.27
CA ARG A 81 0.02 2.58 0.96
C ARG A 81 0.21 2.84 -0.54
N ALA A 82 0.61 1.83 -1.30
CA ALA A 82 0.91 1.95 -2.73
C ALA A 82 -0.20 2.60 -3.59
N PRO A 83 -1.51 2.34 -3.37
CA PRO A 83 -2.57 2.97 -4.17
C PRO A 83 -2.55 4.49 -4.14
N GLY A 84 -2.18 5.12 -3.01
CA GLY A 84 -2.15 6.59 -2.92
C GLY A 84 -1.17 7.20 -3.93
N SER A 85 0.02 6.61 -4.05
CA SER A 85 1.02 7.04 -5.03
C SER A 85 0.61 6.70 -6.46
N LEU A 86 0.06 5.50 -6.68
CA LEU A 86 -0.39 5.07 -8.00
C LEU A 86 -1.54 5.92 -8.55
N VAL A 87 -2.50 6.33 -7.71
CA VAL A 87 -3.58 7.24 -8.12
C VAL A 87 -2.99 8.55 -8.63
N GLU A 88 -2.00 9.12 -7.93
CA GLU A 88 -1.35 10.36 -8.36
C GLU A 88 -0.53 10.19 -9.64
N GLU A 89 0.17 9.07 -9.80
CA GLU A 89 0.93 8.74 -11.02
C GLU A 89 0.03 8.55 -12.25
N HIS A 90 -1.19 8.05 -12.06
CA HIS A 90 -2.13 7.74 -13.14
C HIS A 90 -3.31 8.72 -13.27
N LYS A 91 -3.35 9.83 -12.52
CA LYS A 91 -4.50 10.76 -12.52
C LYS A 91 -4.81 11.40 -13.87
N SER A 92 -3.82 11.51 -14.74
CA SER A 92 -3.96 12.07 -16.09
C SER A 92 -4.16 11.00 -17.17
N ASP A 93 -4.27 9.73 -16.78
CA ASP A 93 -4.47 8.63 -17.71
C ASP A 93 -5.89 8.67 -18.30
N PRO A 94 -6.05 8.72 -19.63
CA PRO A 94 -7.36 8.85 -20.27
C PRO A 94 -8.24 7.59 -20.13
N ARG A 95 -7.70 6.48 -19.61
CA ARG A 95 -8.41 5.21 -19.44
C ARG A 95 -9.24 5.13 -18.15
N HIS A 96 -9.28 6.21 -17.35
CA HIS A 96 -10.04 6.27 -16.09
C HIS A 96 -9.73 5.09 -15.16
N ILE A 97 -8.48 5.03 -14.67
CA ILE A 97 -8.01 3.91 -13.83
C ILE A 97 -8.45 4.12 -12.38
N LEU A 98 -9.23 3.18 -11.82
CA LEU A 98 -9.56 3.13 -10.40
C LEU A 98 -8.57 2.22 -9.67
N ILE A 99 -7.87 2.78 -8.68
CA ILE A 99 -6.84 2.06 -7.92
C ILE A 99 -7.19 2.12 -6.44
N ASN A 100 -7.29 0.96 -5.79
CA ASN A 100 -7.63 0.89 -4.36
C ASN A 100 -6.91 -0.26 -3.65
N SER A 101 -6.96 -0.26 -2.32
CA SER A 101 -6.57 -1.40 -1.49
C SER A 101 -7.77 -1.97 -0.74
N ALA A 102 -7.87 -3.29 -0.70
CA ALA A 102 -8.85 -4.02 0.08
C ALA A 102 -8.19 -4.93 1.12
N ASN A 103 -8.91 -5.19 2.20
CA ASN A 103 -8.60 -6.26 3.14
C ASN A 103 -9.52 -7.44 2.84
N SER A 104 -8.95 -8.61 2.52
CA SER A 104 -9.72 -9.85 2.51
C SER A 104 -9.95 -10.29 3.95
N VAL A 105 -11.21 -10.52 4.33
CA VAL A 105 -11.57 -11.15 5.62
C VAL A 105 -10.82 -12.49 5.75
N TYR A 106 -10.54 -12.94 6.98
CA TYR A 106 -9.90 -14.24 7.22
C TYR A 106 -10.57 -15.34 6.41
N THR A 107 -9.84 -15.85 5.41
CA THR A 107 -10.28 -16.97 4.59
C THR A 107 -9.65 -18.23 5.18
N ILE A 108 -10.48 -19.05 5.83
CA ILE A 108 -10.14 -20.45 6.10
C ILE A 108 -10.66 -21.25 4.90
N TRP A 109 -9.75 -21.92 4.20
CA TRP A 109 -10.14 -23.03 3.34
C TRP A 109 -10.38 -24.22 4.27
N LEU A 110 -11.65 -24.56 4.50
CA LEU A 110 -12.07 -25.79 5.19
C LEU A 110 -12.03 -26.96 4.21
#